data_AF-A0A838VFZ8-F1
#
_entry.id   AF-A0A838VFZ8-F1
#
_cell.length_a   1.000
_cell.length_b   1.000
_cell.length_c   1.000
_cell.angle_alpha   90.00
_cell.angle_beta   90.00
_cell.angle_gamma   90.00
#
_symmetry.space_group_name_H-M   'P 1'
#
loop_
_entity.id
_entity.type
_entity.pdbx_description
1 polymer ?
#
loop_
_entity_poly.entity_id
_entity_poly.type
_entity_poly.pdbx_seq_one_letter_code
_entity_poly.pdbx_strand_id
1 'polypeptide(L)'
;MTVLLEIADSPLPAWWLSPNIWTVPNNPEGAKGIPVVGKPCYLWARVSNKGDERAENATVRFYWANPATGFDRNTANKVGTASVTLDGGQTSDVLCLTPWIPIFVNQGHECILAEAFQTSTDPLPATPAFNVPTDRHVAQRNISVLKTISGQFHLAFEVHNSARVTRPFTITVNPGKLAELEPLIPLLGRDFKLPQKLESAHSLGFVQSPCPDALFIHQANKSVD
;
A
#
# COMPACT_ATOMS: atom_id res chain seq x y z
N MET A 1 -0.29 -17.69 -30.05
CA MET A 1 -1.69 -17.87 -29.62
C MET A 1 -1.69 -18.35 -28.19
N THR A 2 -1.57 -17.39 -27.29
CA THR A 2 -1.40 -17.54 -25.85
C THR A 2 -2.01 -16.34 -25.14
N VAL A 3 -2.72 -16.57 -24.04
CA VAL A 3 -3.05 -15.54 -23.05
C VAL A 3 -1.83 -15.33 -22.14
N LEU A 4 -1.48 -14.08 -21.83
CA LEU A 4 -0.36 -13.76 -20.94
C LEU A 4 -0.69 -12.57 -20.03
N LEU A 5 -1.34 -12.82 -18.90
CA LEU A 5 -1.77 -11.80 -17.95
C LEU A 5 -0.62 -11.30 -17.09
N GLU A 6 -0.55 -9.99 -16.88
CA GLU A 6 0.53 -9.37 -16.14
C GLU A 6 -0.02 -8.23 -15.29
N ILE A 7 0.35 -8.24 -14.00
CA ILE A 7 0.24 -7.08 -13.11
C ILE A 7 1.63 -6.57 -12.71
N ALA A 8 2.67 -7.42 -12.80
CA ALA A 8 4.02 -7.07 -12.39
C ALA A 8 4.63 -5.93 -13.23
N ASP A 9 5.42 -5.08 -12.57
CA ASP A 9 6.17 -4.00 -13.21
C ASP A 9 7.61 -4.43 -13.57
N SER A 10 7.79 -5.67 -14.01
CA SER A 10 9.16 -6.16 -14.28
C SER A 10 9.80 -5.42 -15.47
N PRO A 11 11.08 -5.01 -15.39
CA PRO A 11 12.00 -5.14 -14.25
C PRO A 11 12.09 -3.84 -13.43
N LEU A 12 11.31 -3.69 -12.35
CA LEU A 12 11.55 -2.68 -11.32
C LEU A 12 12.40 -3.24 -10.17
N PRO A 13 13.50 -2.57 -9.76
CA PRO A 13 14.35 -3.03 -8.66
C PRO A 13 13.65 -3.02 -7.29
N ALA A 14 12.53 -2.29 -7.17
CA ALA A 14 11.69 -2.22 -5.97
C ALA A 14 10.31 -2.84 -6.26
N TRP A 15 10.28 -4.17 -6.48
CA TRP A 15 9.07 -4.94 -6.75
C TRP A 15 7.97 -4.77 -5.68
N TRP A 16 8.35 -4.35 -4.47
CA TRP A 16 7.45 -4.02 -3.36
C TRP A 16 6.83 -2.61 -3.43
N LEU A 17 7.06 -1.84 -4.49
CA LEU A 17 6.48 -0.51 -4.71
C LEU A 17 5.74 -0.42 -6.05
N SER A 18 5.15 -1.53 -6.50
CA SER A 18 4.46 -1.60 -7.79
C SER A 18 3.47 -0.43 -7.97
N PRO A 19 3.57 0.36 -9.07
CA PRO A 19 2.54 1.32 -9.46
C PRO A 19 1.24 0.66 -9.97
N ASN A 20 1.27 -0.62 -10.33
CA ASN A 20 0.12 -1.35 -10.87
C ASN A 20 -0.84 -1.86 -9.80
N ILE A 21 -0.61 -1.55 -8.53
CA ILE A 21 -1.61 -1.74 -7.47
C ILE A 21 -1.65 -0.51 -6.58
N TRP A 22 -2.84 -0.02 -6.26
CA TRP A 22 -3.01 1.16 -5.40
C TRP A 22 -4.32 1.13 -4.62
N THR A 23 -4.39 2.04 -3.66
CA THR A 23 -5.52 2.25 -2.75
C THR A 23 -6.29 3.50 -3.12
N VAL A 24 -7.61 3.43 -2.95
CA VAL A 24 -8.53 4.55 -3.13
C VAL A 24 -9.43 4.64 -1.88
N PRO A 25 -9.16 5.57 -0.95
CA PRO A 25 -9.92 5.70 0.30
C PRO A 25 -11.33 6.27 0.08
N ASN A 26 -12.29 5.81 0.88
CA ASN A 26 -13.67 6.27 1.04
C ASN A 26 -14.61 6.09 -0.18
N ASN A 27 -14.17 6.41 -1.39
CA ASN A 27 -14.97 6.35 -2.61
C ASN A 27 -14.23 5.52 -3.68
N PRO A 28 -14.79 4.44 -4.23
CA PRO A 28 -14.09 3.62 -5.23
C PRO A 28 -13.67 4.38 -6.49
N GLU A 29 -14.38 5.45 -6.85
CA GLU A 29 -14.11 6.34 -7.99
C GLU A 29 -13.25 7.56 -7.61
N GLY A 30 -12.80 7.61 -6.35
CA GLY A 30 -11.98 8.70 -5.82
C GLY A 30 -10.54 8.68 -6.32
N ALA A 31 -9.75 9.63 -5.81
CA ALA A 31 -8.32 9.69 -6.09
C ALA A 31 -7.54 8.61 -5.32
N LYS A 32 -6.39 8.22 -5.88
CA LYS A 32 -5.40 7.40 -5.17
C LYS A 32 -5.02 8.09 -3.86
N GLY A 33 -4.95 7.33 -2.78
CA GLY A 33 -4.70 7.92 -1.47
C GLY A 33 -4.31 6.89 -0.41
N ILE A 34 -3.98 7.39 0.77
CA ILE A 34 -3.51 6.58 1.89
C ILE A 34 -4.73 6.03 2.65
N PRO A 35 -4.81 4.70 2.90
CA PRO A 35 -5.90 4.13 3.68
C PRO A 35 -5.93 4.67 5.10
N VAL A 36 -7.14 4.83 5.65
CA VAL A 36 -7.37 5.30 7.03
C VAL A 36 -8.03 4.18 7.82
N VAL A 37 -7.52 3.94 9.04
CA VAL A 37 -8.05 2.91 9.94
C VAL A 37 -9.55 3.06 10.13
N GLY A 38 -10.29 1.96 10.00
CA GLY A 38 -11.74 1.92 10.21
C GLY A 38 -12.57 2.62 9.14
N LYS A 39 -11.96 3.12 8.07
CA LYS A 39 -12.66 3.70 6.90
C LYS A 39 -12.55 2.75 5.71
N PRO A 40 -13.58 2.71 4.84
CA PRO A 40 -13.50 1.88 3.64
C PRO A 40 -12.39 2.36 2.72
N CYS A 41 -11.65 1.41 2.16
CA CYS A 41 -10.62 1.62 1.17
C CYS A 41 -10.78 0.59 0.05
N TYR A 42 -10.67 1.02 -1.19
CA TYR A 42 -10.82 0.17 -2.36
C TYR A 42 -9.46 -0.09 -2.98
N LEU A 43 -9.28 -1.32 -3.48
CA LEU A 43 -8.06 -1.73 -4.14
C LEU A 43 -8.28 -1.76 -5.65
N TRP A 44 -7.29 -1.23 -6.36
CA TRP A 44 -7.26 -1.24 -7.81
C TRP A 44 -5.97 -1.91 -8.28
N ALA A 45 -6.05 -2.62 -9.39
CA ALA A 45 -4.89 -3.18 -10.06
C ALA A 45 -4.92 -2.90 -11.56
N ARG A 46 -3.76 -2.65 -12.15
CA ARG A 46 -3.58 -2.54 -13.60
C ARG A 46 -3.19 -3.90 -14.15
N VAL A 47 -4.01 -4.44 -15.05
CA VAL A 47 -3.81 -5.75 -15.66
C VAL A 47 -3.57 -5.58 -17.16
N SER A 48 -2.50 -6.18 -17.65
CA SER A 48 -2.19 -6.27 -19.08
C SER A 48 -2.37 -7.70 -19.56
N ASN A 49 -2.85 -7.90 -20.78
CA ASN A 49 -2.68 -9.15 -21.51
C ASN A 49 -1.59 -8.93 -22.56
N LYS A 50 -0.37 -9.42 -22.28
CA LYS A 50 0.77 -9.31 -23.21
C LYS A 50 0.78 -10.42 -24.26
N GLY A 51 -0.21 -11.31 -24.22
CA GLY A 51 -0.42 -12.36 -25.22
C GLY A 51 -1.06 -11.81 -26.49
N ASP A 52 -1.34 -12.72 -27.42
CA ASP A 52 -2.01 -12.45 -28.70
C ASP A 52 -3.46 -12.98 -28.75
N GLU A 53 -3.89 -13.75 -27.74
CA GLU A 53 -5.27 -14.22 -27.60
C GLU A 53 -6.06 -13.42 -26.57
N ARG A 54 -7.38 -13.38 -26.73
CA ARG A 54 -8.30 -12.76 -25.79
C ARG A 54 -8.40 -13.57 -24.49
N ALA A 55 -8.17 -12.89 -23.37
CA ALA A 55 -8.43 -13.41 -22.03
C ALA A 55 -9.87 -13.08 -21.63
N GLU A 56 -10.76 -14.07 -21.64
CA GLU A 56 -12.17 -13.89 -21.29
C GLU A 56 -12.39 -14.15 -19.79
N ASN A 57 -12.98 -13.18 -19.09
CA ASN A 57 -13.32 -13.28 -17.65
C ASN A 57 -12.12 -13.74 -16.79
N ALA A 58 -10.95 -13.19 -17.06
CA ALA A 58 -9.76 -13.39 -16.25
C ALA A 58 -10.03 -12.91 -14.81
N THR A 59 -9.53 -13.67 -13.84
CA THR A 59 -9.76 -13.42 -12.41
C THR A 59 -8.67 -12.52 -11.85
N VAL A 60 -9.05 -11.50 -11.08
CA VAL A 60 -8.14 -10.64 -10.31
C VAL A 60 -8.45 -10.76 -8.83
N ARG A 61 -7.51 -11.26 -8.02
CA ARG A 61 -7.68 -11.40 -6.56
C ARG A 61 -6.87 -10.33 -5.84
N PHE A 62 -7.45 -9.77 -4.78
CA PHE A 62 -6.86 -8.68 -4.01
C PHE A 62 -6.68 -9.08 -2.55
N TYR A 63 -5.56 -8.66 -1.97
CA TYR A 63 -5.16 -9.03 -0.61
C TYR A 63 -4.52 -7.86 0.12
N TRP A 64 -4.49 -7.96 1.45
CA TRP A 64 -3.60 -7.19 2.30
C TRP A 64 -2.85 -8.13 3.27
N ALA A 65 -1.65 -7.74 3.71
CA ALA A 65 -0.84 -8.54 4.61
C ALA A 65 0.05 -7.68 5.52
N ASN A 66 0.39 -8.25 6.69
CA ASN A 66 1.42 -7.71 7.57
C ASN A 66 2.80 -8.27 7.13
N PRO A 67 3.73 -7.44 6.63
CA PRO A 67 5.02 -7.92 6.18
C PRO A 67 5.90 -8.53 7.29
N ALA A 68 5.65 -8.19 8.56
CA ALA A 68 6.46 -8.69 9.67
C ALA A 68 6.24 -10.18 9.96
N THR A 69 5.14 -10.79 9.50
CA THR A 69 4.83 -12.20 9.80
C THR A 69 5.26 -13.17 8.71
N GLY A 70 5.71 -12.66 7.55
CA GLY A 70 5.70 -13.44 6.32
C GLY A 70 4.27 -13.74 5.87
N PHE A 71 4.06 -13.90 4.55
CA PHE A 71 2.75 -14.21 3.99
C PHE A 71 2.85 -14.89 2.63
N ASP A 72 1.78 -15.60 2.27
CA ASP A 72 1.59 -16.33 1.02
C ASP A 72 0.09 -16.31 0.64
N ARG A 73 -0.30 -17.01 -0.43
CA ARG A 73 -1.70 -17.10 -0.89
C ARG A 73 -2.68 -17.69 0.14
N ASN A 74 -2.18 -18.42 1.14
CA ASN A 74 -3.00 -19.06 2.17
C ASN A 74 -3.11 -18.22 3.45
N THR A 75 -2.12 -17.37 3.71
CA THR A 75 -1.99 -16.61 4.96
C THR A 75 -2.27 -15.11 4.80
N ALA A 76 -2.18 -14.58 3.58
CA ALA A 76 -2.58 -13.21 3.30
C ALA A 76 -4.09 -13.03 3.44
N ASN A 77 -4.51 -11.86 3.89
CA ASN A 77 -5.92 -11.55 4.09
C ASN A 77 -6.55 -11.21 2.74
N LYS A 78 -7.38 -12.10 2.21
CA LYS A 78 -8.14 -11.83 0.98
C LYS A 78 -9.16 -10.72 1.22
N VAL A 79 -9.07 -9.66 0.43
CA VAL A 79 -10.03 -8.55 0.41
C VAL A 79 -11.22 -8.92 -0.48
N GLY A 80 -10.94 -9.33 -1.72
CA GLY A 80 -11.99 -9.56 -2.69
C GLY A 80 -11.49 -10.11 -4.02
N THR A 81 -12.39 -10.17 -4.99
CA THR A 81 -12.12 -10.67 -6.33
C THR A 81 -12.89 -9.83 -7.33
N ALA A 82 -12.26 -9.55 -8.47
CA ALA A 82 -12.85 -8.92 -9.62
C ALA A 82 -12.55 -9.75 -10.87
N SER A 83 -13.18 -9.39 -11.98
CA SER A 83 -12.95 -10.00 -13.29
C SER A 83 -12.61 -8.94 -14.32
N VAL A 84 -11.85 -9.33 -15.34
CA VAL A 84 -11.54 -8.48 -16.49
C VAL A 84 -11.51 -9.32 -17.76
N THR A 85 -11.97 -8.75 -18.86
CA THR A 85 -11.78 -9.32 -20.20
C THR A 85 -10.86 -8.42 -21.00
N LEU A 86 -9.80 -8.99 -21.58
CA LEU A 86 -8.74 -8.25 -22.28
C LEU A 86 -8.38 -8.94 -23.60
N ASP A 87 -8.45 -8.21 -24.71
CA ASP A 87 -7.84 -8.65 -25.97
C ASP A 87 -6.31 -8.71 -25.85
N GLY A 88 -5.65 -9.40 -26.78
CA GLY A 88 -4.19 -9.43 -26.86
C GLY A 88 -3.60 -8.03 -26.99
N GLY A 89 -2.59 -7.71 -26.19
CA GLY A 89 -1.98 -6.38 -26.09
C GLY A 89 -2.77 -5.35 -25.28
N GLN A 90 -3.98 -5.67 -24.80
CA GLN A 90 -4.81 -4.73 -24.05
C GLN A 90 -4.34 -4.58 -22.59
N THR A 91 -4.55 -3.39 -22.03
CA THR A 91 -4.35 -3.07 -20.61
C THR A 91 -5.60 -2.42 -20.04
N SER A 92 -5.98 -2.76 -18.81
CA SER A 92 -7.10 -2.12 -18.11
C SER A 92 -6.86 -2.01 -16.60
N ASP A 93 -7.45 -1.00 -15.99
CA ASP A 93 -7.47 -0.82 -14.54
C ASP A 93 -8.73 -1.50 -13.97
N VAL A 94 -8.53 -2.41 -13.01
CA VAL A 94 -9.55 -3.29 -12.43
C VAL A 94 -9.78 -2.92 -10.98
N LEU A 95 -11.04 -2.63 -10.64
CA LEU A 95 -11.49 -2.28 -9.29
C LEU A 95 -11.98 -3.50 -8.52
N CYS A 96 -11.49 -3.67 -7.29
CA CYS A 96 -12.14 -4.51 -6.29
C CYS A 96 -13.27 -3.74 -5.61
N LEU A 97 -14.53 -4.06 -5.92
CA LEU A 97 -15.70 -3.42 -5.30
C LEU A 97 -15.91 -3.80 -3.83
N THR A 98 -15.27 -4.88 -3.36
CA THR A 98 -15.31 -5.24 -1.92
C THR A 98 -14.40 -4.28 -1.15
N PRO A 99 -14.93 -3.46 -0.24
CA PRO A 99 -14.09 -2.53 0.51
C PRO A 99 -13.21 -3.30 1.50
N TRP A 100 -11.93 -2.94 1.53
CA TRP A 100 -11.04 -3.27 2.62
C TRP A 100 -11.22 -2.24 3.75
N ILE A 101 -11.44 -2.71 4.98
CA ILE A 101 -11.42 -1.86 6.17
C ILE A 101 -10.06 -2.03 6.86
N PRO A 102 -9.13 -1.06 6.74
CA PRO A 102 -7.81 -1.18 7.34
C PRO A 102 -7.89 -1.20 8.86
N ILE A 103 -7.05 -2.04 9.46
CA ILE A 103 -6.72 -2.02 10.89
C ILE A 103 -5.32 -1.44 11.04
N PHE A 104 -4.91 -1.08 12.26
CA PHE A 104 -3.55 -0.56 12.48
C PHE A 104 -2.66 -1.68 13.02
N VAL A 105 -1.91 -2.33 12.13
CA VAL A 105 -0.90 -3.33 12.51
C VAL A 105 0.47 -2.94 11.98
N ASN A 106 1.54 -3.49 12.57
CA ASN A 106 2.92 -3.22 12.15
C ASN A 106 3.23 -1.72 11.99
N GLN A 107 2.77 -0.92 12.97
CA GLN A 107 2.90 0.54 12.95
C GLN A 107 2.31 1.25 11.71
N GLY A 108 1.37 0.59 11.04
CA GLY A 108 0.76 1.06 9.79
C GLY A 108 1.53 0.65 8.54
N HIS A 109 2.65 -0.06 8.64
CA HIS A 109 3.35 -0.59 7.48
C HIS A 109 2.72 -1.91 7.02
N GLU A 110 2.00 -1.86 5.91
CA GLU A 110 1.24 -2.99 5.38
C GLU A 110 1.54 -3.20 3.90
N CYS A 111 1.28 -4.40 3.41
CA CYS A 111 1.40 -4.73 2.00
C CYS A 111 0.01 -4.95 1.42
N ILE A 112 -0.25 -4.38 0.24
CA ILE A 112 -1.35 -4.78 -0.61
C ILE A 112 -0.81 -5.62 -1.77
N LEU A 113 -1.58 -6.62 -2.17
CA LEU A 113 -1.24 -7.50 -3.29
C LEU A 113 -2.43 -7.67 -4.22
N ALA A 114 -2.12 -7.88 -5.49
CA ALA A 114 -3.08 -8.28 -6.49
C ALA A 114 -2.45 -9.34 -7.38
N GLU A 115 -3.25 -10.30 -7.82
CA GLU A 115 -2.83 -11.24 -8.85
C GLU A 115 -3.91 -11.42 -9.92
N ALA A 116 -3.51 -11.54 -11.18
CA ALA A 116 -4.38 -11.80 -12.33
C ALA A 116 -4.04 -13.16 -12.95
N PHE A 117 -5.05 -13.95 -13.30
CA PHE A 117 -4.86 -15.25 -13.94
C PHE A 117 -6.12 -15.73 -14.66
N GLN A 118 -5.96 -16.73 -15.52
CA GLN A 118 -7.07 -17.47 -16.11
C GLN A 118 -6.80 -18.97 -15.99
N THR A 119 -7.62 -19.69 -15.22
CA THR A 119 -7.33 -21.06 -14.78
C THR A 119 -6.94 -22.04 -15.88
N SER A 120 -7.52 -21.92 -17.08
CA SER A 120 -7.29 -22.86 -18.17
C SER A 120 -6.13 -22.49 -19.09
N THR A 121 -5.92 -21.21 -19.35
CA THR A 121 -5.01 -20.71 -20.39
C THR A 121 -3.80 -19.98 -19.82
N ASP A 122 -3.91 -19.46 -18.60
CA ASP A 122 -2.86 -18.73 -17.91
C ASP A 122 -2.94 -18.94 -16.38
N PRO A 123 -2.69 -20.19 -15.91
CA PRO A 123 -2.83 -20.54 -14.51
C PRO A 123 -1.71 -19.95 -13.66
N LEU A 124 -2.03 -19.70 -12.39
CA LEU A 124 -1.01 -19.34 -11.39
C LEU A 124 -0.03 -20.48 -11.16
N PRO A 125 1.20 -20.18 -10.72
CA PRO A 125 2.13 -21.18 -10.22
C PRO A 125 1.51 -22.05 -9.12
N ALA A 126 1.83 -23.35 -9.09
CA ALA A 126 1.31 -24.29 -8.09
C ALA A 126 1.76 -24.00 -6.65
N THR A 127 2.77 -23.12 -6.47
CA THR A 127 3.26 -22.72 -5.15
C THR A 127 2.33 -21.69 -4.50
N PRO A 128 2.09 -21.78 -3.17
CA PRO A 128 1.34 -20.74 -2.47
C PRO A 128 2.12 -19.41 -2.38
N ALA A 129 3.45 -19.43 -2.56
CA ALA A 129 4.29 -18.25 -2.38
C ALA A 129 4.02 -17.17 -3.44
N PHE A 130 3.85 -15.92 -2.98
CA PHE A 130 3.88 -14.74 -3.86
C PHE A 130 5.33 -14.43 -4.25
N ASN A 131 5.78 -14.93 -5.39
CA ASN A 131 7.13 -14.68 -5.89
C ASN A 131 7.17 -13.45 -6.79
N VAL A 132 6.80 -12.28 -6.24
CA VAL A 132 6.66 -11.00 -6.96
C VAL A 132 7.84 -10.64 -7.88
N PRO A 133 9.11 -10.90 -7.52
CA PRO A 133 10.23 -10.60 -8.41
C PRO A 133 10.20 -11.33 -9.76
N THR A 134 9.58 -12.50 -9.83
CA THR A 134 9.63 -13.37 -11.03
C THR A 134 8.28 -13.85 -11.53
N ASP A 135 7.23 -13.75 -10.71
CA ASP A 135 5.87 -14.17 -11.05
C ASP A 135 5.09 -12.97 -11.61
N ARG A 136 4.94 -12.92 -12.94
CA ARG A 136 4.26 -11.82 -13.66
C ARG A 136 2.80 -11.62 -13.23
N HIS A 137 2.17 -12.65 -12.67
CA HIS A 137 0.77 -12.61 -12.30
C HIS A 137 0.53 -11.73 -11.09
N VAL A 138 1.53 -11.53 -10.23
CA VAL A 138 1.37 -10.85 -8.94
C VAL A 138 2.13 -9.53 -8.88
N ALA A 139 1.50 -8.53 -8.27
CA ALA A 139 2.13 -7.29 -7.86
C ALA A 139 1.99 -7.07 -6.36
N GLN A 140 2.96 -6.38 -5.78
CA GLN A 140 2.94 -5.96 -4.38
C GLN A 140 3.23 -4.47 -4.27
N ARG A 141 2.53 -3.82 -3.35
CA ARG A 141 2.86 -2.48 -2.90
C ARG A 141 2.86 -2.38 -1.38
N ASN A 142 3.98 -1.96 -0.83
CA ASN A 142 4.10 -1.55 0.55
C ASN A 142 3.46 -0.16 0.69
N ILE A 143 2.61 -0.02 1.70
CA ILE A 143 1.83 1.18 1.98
C ILE A 143 1.92 1.53 3.46
N SER A 144 1.59 2.78 3.77
CA SER A 144 1.30 3.22 5.12
C SER A 144 -0.22 3.24 5.33
N VAL A 145 -0.68 2.90 6.52
CA VAL A 145 -2.07 3.06 6.97
C VAL A 145 -2.10 4.14 8.04
N LEU A 146 -2.98 5.13 7.87
CA LEU A 146 -3.08 6.25 8.80
C LEU A 146 -4.01 5.92 9.96
N LYS A 147 -3.50 6.10 11.18
CA LYS A 147 -4.30 6.11 12.40
C LYS A 147 -4.42 7.53 12.94
N THR A 148 -5.65 7.99 13.10
CA THR A 148 -5.96 9.24 13.80
C THR A 148 -6.21 8.93 15.28
N ILE A 149 -5.39 9.45 16.18
CA ILE A 149 -5.60 9.35 17.63
C ILE A 149 -5.83 10.77 18.15
N SER A 150 -7.06 11.11 18.54
CA SER A 150 -7.38 12.38 19.20
C SER A 150 -6.81 13.64 18.51
N GLY A 151 -6.86 13.71 17.17
CA GLY A 151 -6.32 14.83 16.39
C GLY A 151 -4.83 14.74 16.04
N GLN A 152 -4.12 13.71 16.49
CA GLN A 152 -2.75 13.39 16.09
C GLN A 152 -2.74 12.36 14.95
N PHE A 153 -1.89 12.58 13.95
CA PHE A 153 -1.61 11.64 12.87
C PHE A 153 -0.33 10.86 13.18
N HIS A 154 -0.40 9.53 13.14
CA HIS A 154 0.79 8.69 13.19
C HIS A 154 1.14 8.23 11.77
N LEU A 155 2.33 8.60 11.28
CA LEU A 155 2.89 8.11 10.02
C LEU A 155 4.22 7.41 10.31
N ALA A 156 4.24 6.08 10.21
CA ALA A 156 5.48 5.33 10.23
C ALA A 156 6.06 5.22 8.81
N PHE A 157 7.37 5.41 8.68
CA PHE A 157 8.11 5.09 7.47
C PHE A 157 9.39 4.34 7.87
N GLU A 158 9.83 3.44 7.00
CA GLU A 158 11.02 2.61 7.22
C GLU A 158 12.11 3.00 6.23
N VAL A 159 13.37 3.01 6.70
CA VAL A 159 14.54 3.25 5.86
C VAL A 159 15.40 1.98 5.87
N HIS A 160 15.51 1.34 4.71
CA HIS A 160 16.22 0.07 4.54
C HIS A 160 17.53 0.26 3.78
N ASN A 161 18.58 -0.47 4.21
CA ASN A 161 19.85 -0.55 3.48
C ASN A 161 19.96 -1.90 2.76
N SER A 162 19.29 -2.01 1.60
CA SER A 162 19.22 -3.26 0.83
C SER A 162 20.58 -3.74 0.31
N ALA A 163 21.54 -2.83 0.09
CA ALA A 163 22.85 -3.16 -0.45
C ALA A 163 23.80 -3.84 0.54
N ARG A 164 23.44 -3.92 1.85
CA ARG A 164 24.31 -4.43 2.94
C ARG A 164 25.70 -3.79 3.00
N VAL A 165 25.86 -2.60 2.43
CA VAL A 165 27.09 -1.78 2.49
C VAL A 165 26.84 -0.62 3.44
N THR A 166 27.76 -0.33 4.37
CA THR A 166 27.64 0.81 5.29
C THR A 166 27.38 2.11 4.52
N ARG A 167 26.26 2.77 4.81
CA ARG A 167 25.87 4.06 4.22
C ARG A 167 25.18 4.92 5.27
N PRO A 168 25.48 6.23 5.32
CA PRO A 168 24.70 7.17 6.11
C PRO A 168 23.34 7.45 5.44
N PHE A 169 22.29 7.60 6.23
CA PHE A 169 20.98 8.11 5.78
C PHE A 169 20.68 9.41 6.51
N THR A 170 20.26 10.43 5.77
CA THR A 170 19.80 11.70 6.35
C THR A 170 18.29 11.77 6.18
N ILE A 171 17.57 11.75 7.31
CA ILE A 171 16.12 11.95 7.35
C ILE A 171 15.88 13.40 7.74
N THR A 172 15.13 14.13 6.92
CA THR A 172 14.72 15.51 7.21
C THR A 172 13.21 15.56 7.30
N VAL A 173 12.69 16.06 8.42
CA VAL A 173 11.26 16.34 8.61
C VAL A 173 11.10 17.84 8.66
N ASN A 174 10.35 18.40 7.71
CA ASN A 174 10.07 19.83 7.65
C ASN A 174 8.56 20.04 7.85
N PRO A 175 8.14 20.88 8.79
CA PRO A 175 6.75 21.34 8.85
C PRO A 175 6.37 21.99 7.51
N GLY A 176 5.29 21.51 6.89
CA GLY A 176 4.70 22.16 5.71
C GLY A 176 4.00 23.47 6.08
N LYS A 177 3.70 24.30 5.08
CA LYS A 177 2.90 25.52 5.30
C LYS A 177 1.43 25.16 5.45
N LEU A 178 0.71 25.86 6.32
CA LEU A 178 -0.74 25.64 6.48
C LEU A 178 -1.50 25.78 5.15
N ALA A 179 -1.07 26.69 4.28
CA ALA A 179 -1.61 26.88 2.93
C ALA A 179 -1.49 25.64 2.03
N GLU A 180 -0.51 24.76 2.28
CA GLU A 180 -0.34 23.51 1.52
C GLU A 180 -1.42 22.47 1.88
N LEU A 181 -2.11 22.66 3.01
CA LEU A 181 -3.21 21.80 3.44
C LEU A 181 -4.57 22.25 2.87
N GLU A 182 -4.70 23.49 2.38
CA GLU A 182 -5.96 24.02 1.84
C GLU A 182 -6.59 23.15 0.74
N PRO A 183 -5.83 22.64 -0.25
CA PRO A 183 -6.39 21.76 -1.28
C PRO A 183 -6.85 20.40 -0.73
N LEU A 184 -6.36 20.00 0.45
CA LEU A 184 -6.62 18.71 1.07
C LEU A 184 -7.79 18.75 2.06
N ILE A 185 -8.24 19.93 2.50
CA ILE A 185 -9.37 20.10 3.44
C ILE A 185 -10.61 19.28 3.03
N PRO A 186 -11.03 19.26 1.74
CA PRO A 186 -12.20 18.47 1.34
C PRO A 186 -12.04 16.96 1.58
N LEU A 187 -10.79 16.46 1.62
CA LEU A 187 -10.45 15.06 1.82
C LEU A 187 -10.32 14.68 3.31
N LEU A 188 -10.13 15.67 4.19
CA LEU A 188 -9.92 15.46 5.63
C LEU A 188 -11.23 15.37 6.44
N GLY A 189 -12.38 15.56 5.77
CA GLY A 189 -13.72 15.45 6.33
C GLY A 189 -14.41 16.80 6.56
N ARG A 190 -15.74 16.82 6.50
CA ARG A 190 -16.55 18.06 6.57
C ARG A 190 -16.32 18.90 7.84
N ASP A 191 -15.97 18.24 8.94
CA ASP A 191 -15.80 18.89 10.24
C ASP A 191 -14.32 19.20 10.56
N PHE A 192 -13.40 18.88 9.64
CA PHE A 192 -11.98 19.15 9.84
C PHE A 192 -11.72 20.65 9.71
N LYS A 193 -11.30 21.27 10.83
CA LYS A 193 -10.88 22.67 10.87
C LYS A 193 -9.36 22.73 10.90
N LEU A 194 -8.78 23.50 9.98
CA LEU A 194 -7.35 23.78 10.04
C LEU A 194 -7.01 24.45 11.38
N PRO A 195 -5.90 24.05 12.03
CA PRO A 195 -5.38 24.77 13.18
C PRO A 195 -5.14 26.24 12.84
N GLN A 196 -5.65 27.16 13.66
CA GLN A 196 -5.47 28.61 13.44
C GLN A 196 -4.04 29.09 13.70
N LYS A 197 -3.22 28.27 14.37
CA LYS A 197 -1.81 28.53 14.62
C LYS A 197 -0.99 27.31 14.22
N LEU A 198 0.11 27.57 13.51
CA LEU A 198 1.19 26.61 13.36
C LEU A 198 1.90 26.52 14.72
N GLU A 199 1.79 25.38 15.38
CA GLU A 199 2.66 25.08 16.52
C GLU A 199 4.01 24.60 15.98
N SER A 200 5.10 25.04 16.62
CA SER A 200 6.43 24.50 16.39
C SER A 200 6.46 23.02 16.77
N ALA A 201 7.26 22.21 16.07
CA ALA A 201 7.51 20.84 16.50
C ALA A 201 8.03 20.86 17.95
N HIS A 202 7.23 20.34 18.89
CA HIS A 202 7.47 20.51 20.32
C HIS A 202 8.53 19.55 20.89
N SER A 203 8.79 18.42 20.22
CA SER A 203 9.76 17.43 20.68
C SER A 203 10.21 16.53 19.53
N LEU A 204 11.53 16.31 19.41
CA LEU A 204 12.12 15.29 18.54
C LEU A 204 12.87 14.30 19.43
N GLY A 205 12.48 13.02 19.39
CA GLY A 205 13.10 11.97 20.17
C GLY A 205 13.51 10.80 19.28
N PHE A 206 14.67 10.20 19.56
CA PHE A 206 15.06 8.93 18.95
C PHE A 206 14.87 7.82 19.99
N VAL A 207 14.10 6.79 19.63
CA VAL A 207 14.02 5.56 20.43
C VAL A 207 14.77 4.47 19.70
N GLN A 208 15.86 4.00 20.29
CA GLN A 208 16.65 2.91 19.72
C GLN A 208 16.11 1.55 20.21
N SER A 209 14.89 1.21 19.77
CA SER A 209 14.26 -0.08 20.11
C SER A 209 13.44 -0.62 18.94
N PRO A 210 13.52 -1.93 18.64
CA PRO A 210 12.59 -2.58 17.72
C PRO A 210 11.22 -2.68 18.39
N CYS A 211 10.28 -1.81 18.01
CA CYS A 211 8.93 -1.69 18.60
C CYS A 211 8.93 -1.12 20.04
N PRO A 212 9.26 0.17 20.23
CA PRO A 212 9.22 0.78 21.54
C PRO A 212 7.79 0.82 22.09
N ASP A 213 7.63 0.50 23.38
CA ASP A 213 6.36 0.67 24.05
C ASP A 213 6.00 2.17 24.19
N ALA A 214 4.74 2.45 24.52
CA ALA A 214 4.23 3.81 24.64
C ALA A 214 4.98 4.63 25.70
N LEU A 215 5.54 3.98 26.72
CA LEU A 215 6.31 4.61 27.79
C LEU A 215 7.67 5.08 27.28
N PHE A 216 8.39 4.25 26.53
CA PHE A 216 9.68 4.60 25.91
C PHE A 216 9.54 5.73 24.90
N ILE A 217 8.48 5.71 24.08
CA ILE A 217 8.17 6.81 23.16
C ILE A 217 7.96 8.11 23.94
N HIS A 218 7.19 8.06 25.03
CA HIS A 218 6.92 9.25 25.84
C HIS A 218 8.17 9.79 26.53
N GLN A 219 9.13 8.92 26.88
CA GLN A 219 10.40 9.32 27.48
C GLN A 219 11.35 9.96 26.46
N ALA A 220 11.47 9.43 25.25
CA ALA A 220 12.31 10.01 24.21
C ALA A 220 11.82 11.39 23.73
N ASN A 221 10.52 11.67 23.86
CA ASN A 221 9.97 13.00 23.59
C ASN A 221 10.40 14.07 24.60
N LYS A 222 11.08 13.71 25.70
CA LYS A 222 11.51 14.65 26.74
C LYS A 222 13.00 15.02 26.69
N SER A 223 13.79 14.42 25.80
CA SER A 223 15.25 14.48 25.85
C SER A 223 15.91 15.50 24.92
N VAL A 224 15.28 16.67 24.71
CA VAL A 224 15.93 17.80 24.03
C VAL A 224 15.78 19.04 24.90
N ASP A 225 16.70 19.16 25.86
CA ASP A 225 17.10 20.44 26.46
C ASP A 225 18.49 20.81 25.90
#